data_AF-A0AAE4RXY0-F1
#
_entry.id   AF-A0AAE4RXY0-F1
#
_cell.length_a   1.000
_cell.length_b   1.000
_cell.length_c   1.000
_cell.angle_alpha   90.00
_cell.angle_beta   90.00
_cell.angle_gamma   90.00
#
_symmetry.space_group_name_H-M   'P 1'
#
loop_
_entity.id
_entity.type
_entity.pdbx_description
1 polymer ?
#
loop_
_entity_poly.entity_id
_entity_poly.type
_entity_poly.pdbx_seq_one_letter_code
_entity_poly.pdbx_strand_id
1 'polypeptide(L)'
;MNQHDPDSEQALRAIDRFYAMQVSICIAALGRMRSAELADKNIILRAIMCDKPDCGICADPTAEDYGVDFWADRAEYVNDTSFNLYVTQAEEKVLWNIGEKGRKPERLAVPQQRITVRADGISRPPYIPLIYLTVLSSKLTAMALADVLPAADLSGYCDERVMASLGERIAGVLDRMTEMQDGEEGGNPVS
;
A
#
# COMPACT_ATOMS: atom_id res chain seq x y z
N MET A 1 11.74 20.58 -24.35
CA MET A 1 12.41 20.78 -23.06
C MET A 1 11.34 20.56 -22.00
N ASN A 2 11.31 19.38 -21.37
CA ASN A 2 10.27 19.04 -20.40
C ASN A 2 10.41 19.96 -19.19
N GLN A 3 9.38 20.73 -18.89
CA GLN A 3 9.30 21.51 -17.65
C GLN A 3 9.19 20.49 -16.52
N HIS A 4 10.24 20.39 -15.70
CA HIS A 4 10.20 19.68 -14.43
C HIS A 4 9.31 20.50 -13.50
N ASP A 5 8.10 20.01 -13.26
CA ASP A 5 7.12 20.64 -12.39
C ASP A 5 7.51 20.39 -10.91
N PRO A 6 7.92 21.42 -10.16
CA PRO A 6 8.35 21.27 -8.77
C PRO A 6 7.25 20.69 -7.86
N ASP A 7 5.98 20.89 -8.20
CA ASP A 7 4.84 20.38 -7.42
C ASP A 7 4.73 18.86 -7.56
N SER A 8 5.00 18.33 -8.76
CA SER A 8 5.05 16.89 -9.03
C SER A 8 6.16 16.17 -8.24
N GLU A 9 7.33 16.80 -8.07
CA GLU A 9 8.43 16.24 -7.27
C GLU A 9 8.10 16.22 -5.78
N GLN A 10 7.44 17.26 -5.29
CA GLN A 10 7.05 17.33 -3.88
C GLN A 10 6.00 16.26 -3.54
N ALA A 11 5.01 16.07 -4.41
CA ALA A 11 4.01 15.01 -4.26
C ALA A 11 4.66 13.61 -4.23
N LEU A 12 5.61 13.34 -5.13
CA LEU A 12 6.35 12.08 -5.16
C LEU A 12 7.14 11.85 -3.86
N ARG A 13 7.84 12.88 -3.35
CA ARG A 13 8.54 12.80 -2.05
C ARG A 13 7.59 12.58 -0.88
N ALA A 14 6.36 13.08 -0.94
CA ALA A 14 5.35 12.81 0.08
C ALA A 14 4.92 11.34 0.03
N ILE A 15 4.64 10.82 -1.17
CA ILE A 15 4.27 9.40 -1.38
C ILE A 15 5.38 8.47 -0.89
N ASP A 16 6.65 8.75 -1.21
CA ASP A 16 7.79 7.95 -0.75
C ASP A 16 7.89 7.93 0.78
N ARG A 17 7.69 9.07 1.43
CA ARG A 17 7.68 9.17 2.91
C ARG A 17 6.53 8.37 3.52
N PHE A 18 5.32 8.47 2.95
CA PHE A 18 4.18 7.67 3.40
C PHE A 18 4.41 6.18 3.20
N TYR A 19 5.01 5.78 2.08
CA TYR A 19 5.39 4.40 1.82
C TYR A 19 6.33 3.86 2.89
N ALA A 20 7.44 4.57 3.14
CA ALA A 20 8.41 4.18 4.15
C ALA A 20 7.78 4.10 5.55
N MET A 21 6.87 5.02 5.87
CA MET A 21 6.10 4.99 7.11
C MET A 21 5.23 3.73 7.22
N GLN A 22 4.49 3.37 6.17
CA GLN A 22 3.64 2.17 6.18
C GLN A 22 4.47 0.89 6.31
N VAL A 23 5.62 0.80 5.62
CA VAL A 23 6.54 -0.33 5.80
C VAL A 23 7.05 -0.39 7.25
N SER A 24 7.42 0.76 7.82
CA SER A 24 7.90 0.84 9.21
C SER A 24 6.83 0.39 10.22
N ILE A 25 5.55 0.72 9.98
CA ILE A 25 4.43 0.24 10.80
C ILE A 25 4.32 -1.28 10.73
N CYS A 26 4.38 -1.88 9.53
CA CYS A 26 4.40 -3.34 9.36
C CYS A 26 5.56 -3.97 10.13
N ILE A 27 6.77 -3.41 9.99
CA ILE A 27 7.98 -3.88 10.67
C ILE A 27 7.81 -3.82 12.18
N ALA A 28 7.29 -2.72 12.73
CA ALA A 28 7.08 -2.57 14.17
C ALA A 28 6.07 -3.59 14.71
N ALA A 29 4.94 -3.79 14.01
CA ALA A 29 3.95 -4.79 14.35
C ALA A 29 4.54 -6.22 14.33
N LEU A 30 5.26 -6.55 13.25
CA LEU A 30 5.92 -7.84 13.09
C LEU A 30 7.09 -8.02 14.06
N GLY A 31 7.78 -6.97 14.47
CA GLY A 31 8.84 -7.03 15.49
C GLY A 31 8.31 -7.54 16.83
N ARG A 32 7.03 -7.27 17.13
CA ARG A 32 6.33 -7.75 18.33
C ARG A 32 5.86 -9.21 18.21
N MET A 33 5.36 -9.60 17.02
CA MET A 33 4.78 -10.94 16.79
C MET A 33 5.75 -11.96 16.20
N ARG A 34 6.87 -11.51 15.64
CA ARG A 34 7.83 -12.22 14.76
C ARG A 34 7.25 -12.71 13.42
N SER A 35 6.07 -13.28 13.43
CA SER A 35 5.34 -13.75 12.24
C SER A 35 3.84 -13.52 12.41
N ALA A 36 3.12 -13.38 11.30
CA ALA A 36 1.67 -13.26 11.26
C ALA A 36 1.09 -14.15 10.18
N GLU A 37 0.19 -15.07 10.55
CA GLU A 37 -0.62 -15.85 9.61
C GLU A 37 -1.78 -14.99 9.09
N LEU A 38 -1.89 -14.87 7.77
CA LEU A 38 -2.81 -13.97 7.07
C LEU A 38 -3.80 -14.70 6.15
N ALA A 39 -3.61 -16.01 5.93
CA ALA A 39 -4.37 -16.77 4.95
C ALA A 39 -5.90 -16.74 5.16
N ASP A 40 -6.36 -16.64 6.42
CA ASP A 40 -7.77 -16.56 6.83
C ASP A 40 -8.30 -15.11 6.94
N LYS A 41 -7.42 -14.10 6.79
CA LYS A 41 -7.76 -12.67 6.94
C LYS A 41 -8.26 -12.02 5.67
N ASN A 42 -8.38 -12.81 4.59
CA ASN A 42 -8.89 -12.41 3.30
C ASN A 42 -8.23 -11.12 2.76
N ILE A 43 -6.90 -11.02 2.81
CA ILE A 43 -6.17 -9.85 2.31
C ILE A 43 -5.72 -10.12 0.88
N ILE A 44 -6.15 -9.28 -0.05
CA ILE A 44 -5.64 -9.26 -1.42
C ILE A 44 -4.74 -8.05 -1.60
N LEU A 45 -3.58 -8.28 -2.19
CA LEU A 45 -2.57 -7.25 -2.45
C LEU A 45 -2.21 -7.28 -3.92
N ARG A 46 -2.03 -6.11 -4.51
CA ARG A 46 -1.41 -5.97 -5.83
C ARG A 46 0.08 -5.76 -5.65
N ALA A 47 0.90 -6.46 -6.43
CA ALA A 47 2.32 -6.16 -6.56
C ALA A 47 2.64 -5.78 -8.00
N ILE A 48 3.39 -4.70 -8.18
CA ILE A 48 3.89 -4.27 -9.47
C ILE A 48 5.24 -4.94 -9.70
N MET A 49 5.32 -5.75 -10.75
CA MET A 49 6.45 -6.66 -10.99
C MET A 49 7.51 -6.08 -11.94
N CYS A 50 7.24 -4.95 -12.58
CA CYS A 50 8.16 -4.26 -13.49
C CYS A 50 8.69 -2.95 -12.89
N ASP A 51 9.82 -2.49 -13.42
CA ASP A 51 10.30 -1.13 -13.15
C ASP A 51 9.21 -0.13 -13.53
N LYS A 52 9.09 0.95 -12.74
CA LYS A 52 8.03 1.97 -12.81
C LYS A 52 7.47 2.10 -14.23
N PRO A 53 6.21 1.70 -14.50
CA PRO A 53 5.63 1.91 -15.81
C PRO A 53 5.64 3.40 -16.09
N ASP A 54 6.02 3.78 -17.31
CA ASP A 54 6.05 5.15 -17.75
C ASP A 54 4.59 5.62 -17.88
N CYS A 55 3.98 6.02 -16.76
CA CYS A 55 2.58 6.47 -16.68
C CYS A 55 2.40 7.86 -17.30
N GLY A 56 3.00 8.10 -18.46
CA GLY A 56 2.73 9.29 -19.28
C GLY A 56 1.29 9.25 -19.79
N ILE A 57 0.70 10.43 -19.97
CA ILE A 57 -0.71 10.66 -20.34
C ILE A 57 -1.08 10.07 -21.73
N CYS A 58 -0.15 9.40 -22.42
CA CYS A 58 -0.34 8.77 -23.74
C CYS A 58 0.27 7.35 -23.88
N ALA A 59 0.50 6.61 -22.79
CA ALA A 59 0.93 5.20 -22.89
C ALA A 59 -0.28 4.23 -22.93
N ASP A 60 -0.30 3.32 -23.91
CA ASP A 60 -1.37 2.32 -24.14
C ASP A 60 -1.56 1.29 -23.00
N PRO A 61 -0.56 0.92 -22.19
CA PRO A 61 -0.76 0.12 -20.97
C PRO A 61 -0.83 1.00 -19.72
N THR A 62 -1.89 0.82 -18.93
CA THR A 62 -2.04 1.47 -17.61
C THR A 62 -1.20 0.74 -16.55
N ALA A 63 -0.92 1.38 -15.41
CA ALA A 63 -0.25 0.72 -14.29
C ALA A 63 -0.97 -0.56 -13.80
N GLU A 64 -2.24 -0.72 -14.16
CA GLU A 64 -3.06 -1.90 -13.87
C GLU A 64 -2.65 -3.13 -14.72
N ASP A 65 -2.05 -2.94 -15.89
CA ASP A 65 -1.64 -4.01 -16.81
C ASP A 65 -0.37 -4.75 -16.34
N TYR A 66 0.35 -4.17 -15.38
CA TYR A 66 1.60 -4.72 -14.84
C TYR A 66 1.47 -5.25 -13.40
N GLY A 67 0.27 -5.12 -12.81
CA GLY A 67 -0.02 -5.59 -11.47
C GLY A 67 -0.43 -7.04 -11.45
N VAL A 68 0.18 -7.82 -10.56
CA VAL A 68 -0.29 -9.18 -10.24
C VAL A 68 -0.98 -9.13 -8.89
N ASP A 69 -2.20 -9.68 -8.84
CA ASP A 69 -2.97 -9.77 -7.61
C ASP A 69 -2.62 -11.05 -6.86
N PHE A 70 -2.46 -10.90 -5.55
CA PHE A 70 -1.96 -11.91 -4.64
C PHE A 70 -2.80 -11.97 -3.39
N TRP A 71 -3.10 -13.18 -2.94
CA TRP A 71 -3.51 -13.40 -1.57
C TRP A 71 -2.32 -13.34 -0.64
N ALA A 72 -2.43 -12.57 0.45
CA ALA A 72 -1.44 -12.61 1.52
C ALA A 72 -1.63 -13.87 2.39
N ASP A 73 -0.56 -14.63 2.57
CA ASP A 73 -0.59 -15.88 3.33
C ASP A 73 0.04 -15.72 4.71
N ARG A 74 1.21 -15.09 4.74
CA ARG A 74 1.99 -14.91 5.95
C ARG A 74 2.93 -13.72 5.80
N ALA A 75 3.20 -13.03 6.89
CA ALA A 75 4.24 -12.01 6.96
C ALA A 75 5.25 -12.33 8.06
N GLU A 76 6.53 -12.06 7.82
CA GLU A 76 7.62 -12.38 8.74
C GLU A 76 8.58 -11.19 8.90
N TYR A 77 8.90 -10.86 10.15
CA TYR A 77 9.90 -9.84 10.47
C TYR A 77 11.28 -10.27 9.98
N VAL A 78 12.02 -9.37 9.34
CA VAL A 78 13.41 -9.60 8.94
C VAL A 78 14.35 -8.68 9.72
N ASN A 79 14.18 -7.36 9.58
CA ASN A 79 14.98 -6.34 10.25
C ASN A 79 14.25 -5.00 10.27
N ASP A 80 14.92 -3.95 10.76
CA ASP A 80 14.34 -2.60 10.94
C ASP A 80 14.02 -1.86 9.63
N THR A 81 14.35 -2.43 8.48
CA THR A 81 14.13 -1.81 7.15
C THR A 81 13.32 -2.68 6.19
N SER A 82 13.02 -3.93 6.57
CA SER A 82 12.32 -4.87 5.69
C SER A 82 11.57 -5.98 6.42
N PHE A 83 10.57 -6.53 5.74
CA PHE A 83 9.88 -7.75 6.13
C PHE A 83 9.61 -8.63 4.91
N ASN A 84 9.38 -9.92 5.13
CA ASN A 84 8.98 -10.85 4.07
C ASN A 84 7.47 -11.03 4.07
N LEU A 85 6.88 -11.01 2.88
CA LEU A 85 5.50 -11.34 2.64
C LEU A 85 5.44 -12.59 1.76
N TYR A 86 4.77 -13.61 2.27
CA TYR A 86 4.48 -14.84 1.57
C TYR A 86 3.10 -14.73 0.94
N VAL A 87 3.01 -15.02 -0.35
CA VAL A 87 1.81 -14.77 -1.16
C VAL A 87 1.49 -15.92 -2.11
N THR A 88 0.21 -16.10 -2.40
CA THR A 88 -0.29 -17.02 -3.44
C THR A 88 -1.02 -16.20 -4.49
N GLN A 89 -0.78 -16.47 -5.77
CA GLN A 89 -1.42 -15.71 -6.86
C GLN A 89 -2.95 -15.85 -6.78
N ALA A 90 -3.64 -14.73 -6.96
CA ALA A 90 -5.09 -14.69 -7.04
C ALA A 90 -5.54 -14.90 -8.50
N GLU A 91 -6.77 -15.36 -8.67
CA GLU A 91 -7.42 -15.44 -9.99
C GLU A 91 -7.38 -14.08 -10.70
N GLU A 92 -6.90 -14.09 -11.94
CA GLU A 92 -6.65 -12.86 -12.69
C GLU A 92 -7.96 -12.14 -13.03
N LYS A 93 -7.90 -10.80 -12.98
CA LYS A 93 -8.96 -9.89 -13.43
C LYS A 93 -10.30 -10.00 -12.69
N VAL A 94 -10.44 -10.82 -11.64
CA VAL A 94 -11.71 -10.94 -10.89
C VAL A 94 -12.00 -9.74 -10.00
N LEU A 95 -11.03 -9.31 -9.19
CA LEU A 95 -11.22 -8.18 -8.24
C LEU A 95 -11.62 -6.88 -8.97
N TRP A 96 -11.20 -6.74 -10.22
CA TRP A 96 -11.41 -5.56 -11.06
C TRP A 96 -12.51 -5.76 -12.09
N ASN A 97 -13.14 -6.94 -12.12
CA ASN A 97 -14.24 -7.22 -13.04
C ASN A 97 -15.50 -6.50 -12.57
N ILE A 98 -15.86 -5.43 -13.27
CA ILE A 98 -17.08 -4.65 -13.03
C ILE A 98 -18.34 -5.53 -13.12
N GLY A 99 -18.31 -6.60 -13.92
CA GLY A 99 -19.40 -7.57 -14.06
C GLY A 99 -19.51 -8.58 -12.91
N GLU A 100 -18.44 -8.74 -12.11
CA GLU A 100 -18.39 -9.66 -10.96
C GLU A 100 -18.19 -8.91 -9.63
N LYS A 101 -18.64 -7.65 -9.56
CA LYS A 101 -18.52 -6.78 -8.37
C LYS A 101 -18.85 -7.53 -7.07
N GLY A 102 -17.87 -7.57 -6.17
CA GLY A 102 -18.00 -8.20 -4.85
C GLY A 102 -17.66 -9.69 -4.80
N ARG A 103 -17.33 -10.33 -5.93
CA ARG A 103 -16.75 -11.67 -5.94
C ARG A 103 -15.29 -11.62 -5.49
N LYS A 104 -14.92 -12.50 -4.55
CA LYS A 104 -13.52 -12.69 -4.16
C LYS A 104 -12.81 -13.61 -5.17
N PRO A 105 -11.62 -13.24 -5.69
CA PRO A 105 -10.83 -14.11 -6.57
C PRO A 105 -10.43 -15.41 -5.87
N GLU A 106 -10.32 -16.53 -6.59
CA GLU A 106 -9.79 -17.74 -5.97
C GLU A 106 -8.26 -17.69 -5.79
N ARG A 107 -7.72 -18.59 -4.97
CA ARG A 107 -6.27 -18.83 -4.87
C ARG A 107 -5.88 -19.79 -5.98
N LEU A 108 -4.95 -19.40 -6.84
CA LEU A 108 -4.45 -20.30 -7.87
C LEU A 108 -3.59 -21.41 -7.25
N ALA A 109 -3.61 -22.60 -7.84
CA ALA A 109 -2.80 -23.75 -7.43
C ALA A 109 -1.32 -23.61 -7.86
N VAL A 110 -0.73 -22.44 -7.59
CA VAL A 110 0.66 -22.10 -7.87
C VAL A 110 1.50 -22.17 -6.59
N PRO A 111 2.82 -22.43 -6.68
CA PRO A 111 3.68 -22.35 -5.52
C PRO A 111 3.62 -20.96 -4.86
N GLN A 112 3.60 -20.95 -3.53
CA GLN A 112 3.70 -19.72 -2.76
C GLN A 112 4.99 -18.96 -3.10
N GLN A 113 4.85 -17.66 -3.32
CA GLN A 113 5.94 -16.75 -3.65
C GLN A 113 6.32 -15.91 -2.42
N ARG A 114 7.55 -15.38 -2.41
CA ARG A 114 8.04 -14.51 -1.36
C ARG A 114 8.43 -13.15 -1.94
N ILE A 115 7.81 -12.10 -1.41
CA ILE A 115 8.12 -10.70 -1.70
C ILE A 115 8.84 -10.14 -0.48
N THR A 116 10.01 -9.53 -0.68
CA THR A 116 10.69 -8.76 0.38
C THR A 116 10.27 -7.31 0.25
N VAL A 117 9.48 -6.82 1.20
CA VAL A 117 8.99 -5.45 1.24
C VAL A 117 10.00 -4.60 1.99
N ARG A 118 10.43 -3.50 1.38
CA ARG A 118 11.51 -2.65 1.89
C ARG A 118 11.07 -1.20 2.00
N ALA A 119 11.55 -0.48 3.01
CA ALA A 119 11.19 0.93 3.20
C ALA A 119 11.69 1.84 2.05
N ASP A 120 12.77 1.45 1.37
CA ASP A 120 13.31 2.11 0.16
C ASP A 120 12.71 1.56 -1.16
N GLY A 121 11.72 0.68 -1.06
CA GLY A 121 11.33 -0.27 -2.11
C GLY A 121 10.41 0.25 -3.22
N ILE A 122 9.79 1.44 -3.10
CA ILE A 122 8.84 1.92 -4.13
C ILE A 122 9.50 2.12 -5.51
N SER A 123 10.83 2.31 -5.52
CA SER A 123 11.62 2.50 -6.74
C SER A 123 12.08 1.20 -7.40
N ARG A 124 11.82 0.04 -6.79
CA ARG A 124 12.33 -1.26 -7.24
C ARG A 124 11.24 -2.34 -7.23
N PRO A 125 10.99 -3.02 -8.34
CA PRO A 125 10.09 -4.17 -8.33
C PRO A 125 10.69 -5.34 -7.53
N PRO A 126 9.84 -6.19 -6.93
CA PRO A 126 8.39 -5.99 -6.77
C PRO A 126 8.09 -4.96 -5.66
N TYR A 127 7.17 -4.02 -5.92
CA TYR A 127 6.64 -3.13 -4.88
C TYR A 127 5.11 -3.23 -4.76
N ILE A 128 4.62 -3.07 -3.54
CA ILE A 128 3.18 -3.10 -3.20
C ILE A 128 2.68 -1.65 -3.18
N PRO A 129 1.69 -1.24 -4.00
CA PRO A 129 1.19 0.13 -3.98
C PRO A 129 0.73 0.57 -2.57
N LEU A 130 0.91 1.86 -2.25
CA LEU A 130 0.71 2.42 -0.91
C LEU A 130 -0.65 2.07 -0.29
N ILE A 131 -1.69 2.04 -1.11
CA ILE A 131 -3.07 1.78 -0.71
C ILE A 131 -3.18 0.35 -0.11
N TYR A 132 -2.66 -0.66 -0.80
CA TYR A 132 -2.58 -2.04 -0.32
C TYR A 132 -1.69 -2.18 0.91
N LEU A 133 -0.56 -1.48 0.91
CA LEU A 133 0.37 -1.51 2.03
C LEU A 133 -0.27 -0.93 3.29
N THR A 134 -1.14 0.07 3.17
CA THR A 134 -1.84 0.67 4.32
C THR A 134 -2.91 -0.26 4.89
N VAL A 135 -3.59 -1.05 4.06
CA VAL A 135 -4.49 -2.11 4.54
C VAL A 135 -3.71 -3.17 5.30
N LEU A 136 -2.60 -3.62 4.73
CA LEU A 136 -1.73 -4.62 5.37
C LEU A 136 -1.20 -4.12 6.72
N SER A 137 -0.68 -2.89 6.78
CA SER A 137 -0.14 -2.29 8.01
C SER A 137 -1.20 -2.16 9.10
N SER A 138 -2.42 -1.77 8.73
CA SER A 138 -3.56 -1.64 9.65
C SER A 138 -3.93 -3.00 10.24
N LYS A 139 -4.02 -4.05 9.41
CA LYS A 139 -4.34 -5.41 9.89
C LYS A 139 -3.23 -5.97 10.78
N LEU A 140 -1.97 -5.82 10.39
CA LEU A 140 -0.83 -6.26 11.22
C LEU A 140 -0.79 -5.53 12.57
N THR A 141 -1.09 -4.23 12.58
CA THR A 141 -1.18 -3.44 13.82
C THR A 141 -2.29 -3.94 14.72
N ALA A 142 -3.49 -4.19 14.16
CA ALA A 142 -4.61 -4.73 14.91
C ALA A 142 -4.29 -6.10 15.52
N MET A 143 -3.57 -6.96 14.79
CA MET A 143 -3.09 -8.25 15.30
C MET A 143 -2.05 -8.07 16.41
N ALA A 144 -1.09 -7.16 16.24
CA ALA A 144 -0.03 -6.90 17.21
C ALA A 144 -0.55 -6.29 18.53
N LEU A 145 -1.74 -5.72 18.51
CA LEU A 145 -2.42 -5.10 19.65
C LEU A 145 -3.66 -5.89 20.10
N ALA A 146 -3.85 -7.13 19.62
CA ALA A 146 -5.03 -7.93 19.92
C ALA A 146 -5.18 -8.28 21.42
N ASP A 147 -4.11 -8.17 22.20
CA ASP A 147 -4.09 -8.31 23.66
C ASP A 147 -4.57 -7.05 24.39
N VAL A 148 -4.56 -5.89 23.73
CA VAL A 148 -4.90 -4.58 24.30
C VAL A 148 -6.22 -4.04 23.76
N LEU A 149 -6.60 -4.40 22.53
CA LEU A 149 -7.79 -3.91 21.85
C LEU A 149 -8.92 -4.96 21.88
N PRO A 150 -10.21 -4.52 21.85
CA PRO A 150 -11.33 -5.44 21.72
C PRO A 150 -11.20 -6.32 20.47
N ALA A 151 -11.68 -7.56 20.55
CA ALA A 151 -11.66 -8.49 19.43
C ALA A 151 -12.35 -7.89 18.20
N ALA A 152 -11.56 -7.47 17.21
CA ALA A 152 -12.06 -6.99 15.93
C ALA A 152 -12.17 -8.17 14.95
N ASP A 153 -13.26 -8.23 14.19
CA ASP A 153 -13.35 -9.16 13.07
C ASP A 153 -12.41 -8.70 11.94
N LEU A 154 -11.23 -9.31 11.88
CA LEU A 154 -10.21 -9.02 10.87
C LEU A 154 -10.55 -9.64 9.50
N SER A 155 -11.49 -10.58 9.45
CA SER A 155 -11.92 -11.28 8.23
C SER A 155 -12.91 -10.45 7.38
N GLY A 156 -13.64 -9.54 8.04
CA GLY A 156 -14.63 -8.63 7.47
C GLY A 156 -14.14 -7.20 7.18
N TYR A 157 -12.85 -6.90 7.40
CA TYR A 157 -12.26 -5.62 7.01
C TYR A 157 -12.23 -5.56 5.47
N CYS A 158 -13.30 -5.04 4.88
CA CYS A 158 -13.48 -4.91 3.44
C CYS A 158 -12.45 -3.91 2.90
N ASP A 159 -11.42 -4.47 2.27
CA ASP A 159 -10.35 -3.75 1.59
C ASP A 159 -10.94 -2.59 0.77
N GLU A 160 -12.00 -2.77 -0.03
CA GLU A 160 -12.57 -1.69 -0.85
C GLU A 160 -13.11 -0.46 -0.10
N ARG A 161 -13.88 -0.63 0.99
CA ARG A 161 -14.47 0.51 1.73
C ARG A 161 -13.44 1.27 2.55
N VAL A 162 -12.47 0.54 3.09
CA VAL A 162 -11.35 1.15 3.80
C VAL A 162 -10.42 1.83 2.81
N MET A 163 -10.15 1.23 1.66
CA MET A 163 -9.33 1.84 0.60
C MET A 163 -10.01 3.09 0.03
N ALA A 164 -11.34 3.08 -0.12
CA ALA A 164 -12.11 4.28 -0.48
C ALA A 164 -12.04 5.37 0.60
N SER A 165 -12.31 5.02 1.87
CA SER A 165 -12.25 5.99 2.97
C SER A 165 -10.83 6.50 3.24
N LEU A 166 -9.82 5.66 3.07
CA LEU A 166 -8.42 6.02 3.20
C LEU A 166 -7.97 6.87 2.02
N GLY A 167 -8.43 6.60 0.79
CA GLY A 167 -8.21 7.46 -0.37
C GLY A 167 -8.74 8.87 -0.13
N GLU A 168 -9.98 9.00 0.37
CA GLU A 168 -10.58 10.28 0.77
C GLU A 168 -9.80 10.98 1.89
N ARG A 169 -9.31 10.24 2.89
CA ARG A 169 -8.52 10.80 4.00
C ARG A 169 -7.12 11.21 3.58
N ILE A 170 -6.46 10.43 2.71
CA ILE A 170 -5.14 10.77 2.15
C ILE A 170 -5.29 12.00 1.27
N ALA A 171 -6.32 12.09 0.43
CA ALA A 171 -6.64 13.31 -0.32
C ALA A 171 -6.80 14.50 0.63
N GLY A 172 -7.60 14.37 1.70
CA GLY A 172 -7.75 15.45 2.67
C GLY A 172 -6.49 15.81 3.47
N VAL A 173 -5.56 14.88 3.68
CA VAL A 173 -4.25 15.17 4.29
C VAL A 173 -3.32 15.86 3.29
N LEU A 174 -3.31 15.42 2.04
CA LEU A 174 -2.56 16.05 0.95
C LEU A 174 -3.07 17.47 0.71
N ASP A 175 -4.39 17.69 0.61
CA ASP A 175 -5.01 19.00 0.45
C ASP A 175 -4.60 19.97 1.58
N ARG A 176 -4.61 19.50 2.84
CA ARG A 176 -4.15 20.31 3.98
C ARG A 176 -2.66 20.63 3.94
N MET A 177 -1.84 19.74 3.36
CA MET A 177 -0.42 19.99 3.17
C MET A 177 -0.20 21.04 2.07
N THR A 178 -1.06 21.10 1.06
CA THR A 178 -1.08 22.15 0.02
C THR A 178 -1.58 23.49 0.60
N GLU A 179 -2.67 23.47 1.37
CA GLU A 179 -3.25 24.67 2.02
C GLU A 179 -2.27 25.33 3.02
N MET A 180 -1.44 24.55 3.71
CA MET A 180 -0.40 25.07 4.60
C MET A 180 0.74 25.79 3.87
N GLN A 181 0.93 25.56 2.56
CA GLN A 181 1.96 26.24 1.77
C GLN A 181 1.48 27.59 1.24
N ASP A 182 0.19 27.72 0.90
CA ASP A 182 -0.41 29.00 0.49
C ASP A 182 -0.53 30.00 1.65
N GLY A 183 -0.38 29.54 2.90
CA GLY A 183 -0.47 30.35 4.12
C GLY A 183 0.81 31.06 4.56
N GLU A 184 1.97 30.83 3.92
CA GLU A 184 3.26 31.44 4.29
C GLU A 184 3.74 32.58 3.39
N GLU A 185 2.88 33.17 2.55
CA GLU A 185 3.13 34.48 1.92
C GLU A 185 2.27 35.58 2.56
N GLY A 186 2.71 36.11 3.70
CA GLY A 186 1.97 37.22 4.32
C GLY A 186 2.50 37.72 5.64
N GLY A 187 3.77 38.13 5.71
CA GLY A 187 4.26 38.76 6.94
C GLY A 187 5.71 39.22 6.92
N ASN A 188 6.09 40.11 6.00
CA ASN A 188 7.33 40.85 6.16
C ASN A 188 7.03 42.16 6.92
N PRO A 189 7.59 42.41 8.13
CA PRO A 189 7.42 43.70 8.78
C PRO A 189 8.32 44.73 8.08
N VAL A 190 7.70 45.80 7.58
CA VAL A 190 8.39 46.97 7.06
C VAL A 190 9.14 47.65 8.22
N SER A 191 10.42 47.96 8.00
CA SER A 191 11.27 48.78 8.89
C SER A 191 10.78 50.22 9.03
#